data_AF-A0A9D8LNT7-F1
#
_entry.id   AF-A0A9D8LNT7-F1
#
_cell.length_a   1.000
_cell.length_b   1.000
_cell.length_c   1.000
_cell.angle_alpha   90.00
_cell.angle_beta   90.00
_cell.angle_gamma   90.00
#
_symmetry.space_group_name_H-M   'P 1'
#
loop_
_entity.id
_entity.type
_entity.pdbx_description
1 polymer ?
#
loop_
_entity_poly.entity_id
_entity_poly.type
_entity_poly.pdbx_seq_one_letter_code
_entity_poly.pdbx_strand_id
1 'polypeptide(L)'
;MGQITRRRRWWIVLAGALAGYLLLAYLMLPLLWRHYEREPGLATLPMVTRTASGIPGDALNVGFVGSKDDALRAMHAAGWYPADPITLRTSIEIVGSVVLDRPYRDAPVSPLYYEGKKEQLAFEKPEGTSADRRHHVRFWMVLEKGNDGRPVWLGSVTFDRGVGFSHDTGQVTHHIAPDIDAERDLLMQDLGKAGMVRNVFQISGVGPTLFGRNGEGDPYYTDGEIHIATLVADGVRRTEPPETIPAPPLIALKDQIWHGVGDALAK
;
A
#
# COMPACT_ATOMS: atom_id res chain seq x y z
N MET A 1 24.94 -57.24 -12.69
CA MET A 1 23.54 -56.73 -12.66
C MET A 1 23.27 -55.58 -11.67
N GLY A 2 24.26 -55.00 -10.96
CA GLY A 2 24.00 -53.97 -9.94
C GLY A 2 24.12 -52.48 -10.36
N GLN A 3 24.73 -52.17 -11.51
CA GLN A 3 24.96 -50.77 -11.93
C GLN A 3 23.75 -50.14 -12.66
N ILE A 4 22.97 -50.94 -13.40
CA ILE A 4 21.81 -50.48 -14.18
C ILE A 4 20.66 -50.01 -13.26
N THR A 5 20.48 -50.66 -12.11
CA THR A 5 19.46 -50.29 -11.11
C THR A 5 19.80 -48.99 -10.39
N ARG A 6 21.08 -48.73 -10.10
CA ARG A 6 21.54 -47.48 -9.49
C ARG A 6 21.35 -46.28 -10.43
N ARG A 7 21.68 -46.44 -11.73
CA ARG A 7 21.48 -45.39 -12.74
C ARG A 7 20.00 -45.05 -12.95
N ARG A 8 19.11 -46.06 -12.95
CA ARG A 8 17.65 -45.86 -13.03
C ARG A 8 17.09 -45.11 -11.80
N ARG A 9 17.58 -45.42 -10.60
CA ARG A 9 17.20 -44.70 -9.37
C ARG A 9 17.57 -43.21 -9.43
N TRP A 10 18.76 -42.87 -9.93
CA TRP A 10 19.16 -41.47 -10.10
C TRP A 10 18.27 -40.71 -11.07
N TRP A 11 17.87 -41.31 -12.19
CA TRP A 11 16.93 -40.68 -13.12
C TRP A 11 15.55 -40.44 -12.52
N ILE A 12 15.06 -41.36 -11.67
CA ILE A 12 13.79 -41.18 -10.96
C ILE A 12 13.89 -40.03 -9.95
N VAL A 13 15.00 -39.95 -9.20
CA VAL A 13 15.24 -38.84 -8.25
C VAL A 13 15.34 -37.50 -8.99
N LEU A 14 16.08 -37.44 -10.09
CA LEU A 14 16.21 -36.23 -10.90
C LEU A 14 14.87 -35.80 -11.52
N ALA A 15 14.10 -36.76 -12.06
CA ALA A 15 12.77 -36.47 -12.60
C ALA A 15 11.80 -36.00 -11.51
N GLY A 16 11.86 -36.61 -10.32
CA GLY A 16 11.06 -36.18 -9.16
C GLY A 16 11.45 -34.79 -8.67
N ALA A 17 12.74 -34.48 -8.58
CA ALA A 17 13.24 -33.16 -8.21
C ALA A 17 12.84 -32.10 -9.24
N LEU A 18 12.95 -32.41 -10.55
CA LEU A 18 12.49 -31.53 -11.62
C LEU A 18 10.99 -31.31 -11.58
N ALA A 19 10.19 -32.37 -11.42
CA ALA A 19 8.74 -32.27 -11.31
C ALA A 19 8.33 -31.45 -10.07
N GLY A 20 9.00 -31.67 -8.93
CA GLY A 20 8.80 -30.89 -7.71
C GLY A 20 9.16 -29.41 -7.90
N TYR A 21 10.28 -29.12 -8.56
CA TYR A 21 10.67 -27.75 -8.92
C TYR A 21 9.64 -27.09 -9.83
N LEU A 22 9.17 -27.79 -10.88
CA LEU A 22 8.18 -27.25 -11.82
C LEU A 22 6.82 -27.01 -11.14
N LEU A 23 6.36 -27.95 -10.31
CA LEU A 23 5.15 -27.80 -9.51
C LEU A 23 5.25 -26.61 -8.56
N LEU A 24 6.37 -26.48 -7.85
CA LEU A 24 6.59 -25.37 -6.93
C LEU A 24 6.64 -24.03 -7.69
N ALA A 25 7.51 -23.91 -8.68
CA ALA A 25 7.80 -22.65 -9.35
C ALA A 25 6.68 -22.13 -10.26
N TYR A 26 5.93 -23.02 -10.92
CA TYR A 26 4.96 -22.63 -11.94
C TYR A 26 3.50 -22.86 -11.54
N LEU A 27 3.23 -23.57 -10.45
CA LEU A 27 1.88 -23.74 -9.93
C LEU A 27 1.74 -23.17 -8.51
N MET A 28 2.57 -23.60 -7.56
CA MET A 28 2.40 -23.18 -6.17
C MET A 28 2.79 -21.73 -5.91
N LEU A 29 3.97 -21.27 -6.36
CA LEU A 29 4.39 -19.88 -6.17
C LEU A 29 3.40 -18.89 -6.84
N PRO A 30 2.96 -19.06 -8.10
CA PRO A 30 2.01 -18.12 -8.68
C PRO A 30 0.67 -18.05 -7.93
N LEU A 31 0.17 -19.18 -7.42
CA LEU A 31 -1.08 -19.25 -6.65
C LEU A 31 -0.98 -18.64 -5.26
N LEU A 32 0.22 -18.61 -4.67
CA LEU A 32 0.47 -18.01 -3.35
C LEU A 32 0.75 -16.50 -3.44
N TRP A 33 1.15 -15.98 -4.60
CA TRP A 33 1.58 -14.58 -4.78
C TRP A 33 0.60 -13.70 -5.56
N ARG A 34 -0.44 -14.25 -6.16
CA ARG A 34 -1.39 -13.48 -6.98
C ARG A 34 -2.83 -13.71 -6.54
N HIS A 35 -3.44 -12.66 -6.02
CA HIS A 35 -4.86 -12.60 -5.70
C HIS A 35 -5.37 -11.18 -5.95
N TYR A 36 -6.46 -11.10 -6.71
CA TYR A 36 -7.10 -9.87 -7.19
C TYR A 36 -8.59 -10.11 -7.41
N GLU A 37 -9.20 -11.11 -6.78
CA GLU A 37 -10.53 -11.63 -7.08
C GLU A 37 -11.63 -10.57 -6.92
N ARG A 38 -11.38 -9.57 -6.06
CA ARG A 38 -12.30 -8.47 -5.80
C ARG A 38 -12.15 -7.34 -6.81
N GLU A 39 -10.94 -7.12 -7.32
CA GLU A 39 -10.63 -6.10 -8.34
C GLU A 39 -9.68 -6.67 -9.42
N PRO A 40 -10.16 -7.54 -10.33
CA PRO A 40 -9.31 -8.20 -11.31
C PRO A 40 -8.61 -7.24 -12.27
N GLY A 41 -9.16 -6.04 -12.45
CA GLY A 41 -8.58 -4.97 -13.28
C GLY A 41 -7.23 -4.45 -12.77
N LEU A 42 -6.86 -4.77 -11.53
CA LEU A 42 -5.57 -4.36 -10.94
C LEU A 42 -4.43 -5.34 -11.23
N ALA A 43 -4.74 -6.56 -11.69
CA ALA A 43 -3.76 -7.65 -11.79
C ALA A 43 -2.59 -7.39 -12.74
N THR A 44 -2.73 -6.46 -13.69
CA THR A 44 -1.70 -6.10 -14.67
C THR A 44 -0.97 -4.81 -14.33
N LEU A 45 -1.39 -4.10 -13.30
CA LEU A 45 -0.85 -2.80 -12.97
C LEU A 45 0.44 -2.94 -12.14
N PRO A 46 1.42 -2.02 -12.29
CA PRO A 46 2.58 -2.01 -11.41
C PRO A 46 2.17 -1.64 -9.98
N MET A 47 2.86 -2.19 -8.98
CA MET A 47 2.58 -1.92 -7.56
C MET A 47 3.61 -0.96 -6.93
N VAL A 48 4.35 -0.23 -7.76
CA VAL A 48 5.40 0.72 -7.36
C VAL A 48 5.22 2.02 -8.15
N THR A 49 5.33 3.14 -7.45
CA THR A 49 5.33 4.48 -8.06
C THR A 49 6.68 4.80 -8.70
N ARG A 50 6.80 5.94 -9.38
CA ARG A 50 8.07 6.41 -9.95
C ARG A 50 8.28 7.89 -9.67
N THR A 51 9.53 8.29 -9.50
CA THR A 51 9.91 9.70 -9.49
C THR A 51 9.77 10.30 -10.90
N ALA A 52 9.89 11.63 -11.02
CA ALA A 52 9.89 12.31 -12.32
C ALA A 52 11.03 11.84 -13.26
N SER A 53 12.15 11.34 -12.70
CA SER A 53 13.28 10.79 -13.45
C SER A 53 13.14 9.29 -13.76
N GLY A 54 12.01 8.67 -13.38
CA GLY A 54 11.71 7.26 -13.66
C GLY A 54 12.28 6.26 -12.65
N ILE A 55 12.92 6.73 -11.58
CA ILE A 55 13.44 5.89 -10.49
C ILE A 55 12.24 5.25 -9.76
N PRO A 56 12.29 3.95 -9.40
CA PRO A 56 11.27 3.33 -8.54
C PRO A 56 11.09 4.15 -7.25
N GLY A 57 9.88 4.63 -7.02
CA GLY A 57 9.50 5.40 -5.85
C GLY A 57 8.98 4.49 -4.72
N ASP A 58 7.93 4.95 -4.04
CA ASP A 58 7.27 4.19 -3.00
C ASP A 58 6.51 2.97 -3.54
N ALA A 59 6.46 1.91 -2.73
CA ALA A 59 5.54 0.79 -2.92
C ALA A 59 4.09 1.21 -2.62
N LEU A 60 3.14 0.72 -3.42
CA LEU A 60 1.73 0.86 -3.10
C LEU A 60 1.36 -0.18 -2.03
N ASN A 61 0.76 0.27 -0.94
CA ASN A 61 0.40 -0.53 0.23
C ASN A 61 -1.04 -0.30 0.72
N VAL A 62 -1.72 0.74 0.21
CA VAL A 62 -3.11 1.06 0.54
C VAL A 62 -3.93 1.33 -0.71
N GLY A 63 -5.25 1.27 -0.59
CA GLY A 63 -6.15 1.75 -1.61
C GLY A 63 -7.58 1.88 -1.10
N PHE A 64 -8.45 2.39 -1.94
CA PHE A 64 -9.86 2.50 -1.61
C PHE A 64 -10.78 2.42 -2.82
N VAL A 65 -12.03 2.05 -2.57
CA VAL A 65 -13.11 2.07 -3.57
C VAL A 65 -14.15 3.12 -3.17
N GLY A 66 -14.29 4.15 -3.99
CA GLY A 66 -15.14 5.31 -3.71
C GLY A 66 -14.85 6.51 -4.59
N SER A 67 -15.74 7.51 -4.54
CA SER A 67 -15.52 8.77 -5.25
C SER A 67 -14.43 9.62 -4.58
N LYS A 68 -13.93 10.63 -5.30
CA LYS A 68 -13.01 11.62 -4.74
C LYS A 68 -13.61 12.31 -3.50
N ASP A 69 -14.90 12.63 -3.54
CA ASP A 69 -15.59 13.31 -2.44
C ASP A 69 -15.77 12.41 -1.21
N ASP A 70 -15.99 11.10 -1.43
CA ASP A 70 -16.03 10.13 -0.34
C ASP A 70 -14.67 10.03 0.34
N ALA A 71 -13.58 10.03 -0.43
CA ALA A 71 -12.22 10.04 0.12
C ALA A 71 -11.97 11.29 0.96
N LEU A 72 -12.31 12.48 0.47
CA LEU A 72 -12.15 13.73 1.22
C LEU A 72 -12.91 13.70 2.56
N ARG A 73 -14.18 13.27 2.52
CA ARG A 73 -15.00 13.13 3.73
C ARG A 73 -14.44 12.08 4.69
N ALA A 74 -13.97 10.95 4.16
CA ALA A 74 -13.45 9.85 4.95
C ALA A 74 -12.16 10.24 5.67
N MET A 75 -11.20 10.80 4.93
CA MET A 75 -9.91 11.26 5.44
C MET A 75 -10.11 12.35 6.50
N HIS A 76 -10.96 13.34 6.23
CA HIS A 76 -11.25 14.39 7.20
C HIS A 76 -11.88 13.85 8.48
N ALA A 77 -12.87 12.94 8.38
CA ALA A 77 -13.49 12.32 9.54
C ALA A 77 -12.49 11.46 10.37
N ALA A 78 -11.46 10.94 9.71
CA ALA A 78 -10.37 10.16 10.30
C ALA A 78 -9.22 11.04 10.86
N GLY A 79 -9.31 12.36 10.76
CA GLY A 79 -8.28 13.29 11.25
C GLY A 79 -7.06 13.42 10.32
N TRP A 80 -7.23 13.09 9.03
CA TRP A 80 -6.25 13.31 7.98
C TRP A 80 -6.62 14.56 7.18
N TYR A 81 -5.62 15.39 6.87
CA TYR A 81 -5.82 16.71 6.29
C TYR A 81 -5.11 16.82 4.94
N PRO A 82 -5.63 17.58 3.97
CA PRO A 82 -4.95 17.75 2.68
C PRO A 82 -3.51 18.27 2.84
N ALA A 83 -2.57 17.62 2.15
CA ALA A 83 -1.14 17.93 2.22
C ALA A 83 -0.77 19.26 1.55
N ASP A 84 -1.40 19.58 0.42
CA ASP A 84 -1.03 20.73 -0.42
C ASP A 84 -2.26 21.56 -0.83
N PRO A 85 -2.20 22.92 -0.82
CA PRO A 85 -3.28 23.78 -1.29
C PRO A 85 -3.61 23.58 -2.79
N ILE A 86 -2.68 22.99 -3.52
CA ILE A 86 -2.69 22.89 -4.99
C ILE A 86 -3.64 21.81 -5.51
N THR A 87 -4.15 20.92 -4.66
CA THR A 87 -5.01 19.83 -5.15
C THR A 87 -6.49 20.18 -5.22
N LEU A 88 -7.02 21.16 -4.47
CA LEU A 88 -8.49 21.36 -4.45
C LEU A 88 -8.96 22.75 -3.95
N ARG A 89 -9.58 23.53 -4.86
CA ARG A 89 -10.49 24.64 -4.48
C ARG A 89 -11.77 24.12 -3.80
N THR A 90 -12.21 22.92 -4.15
CA THR A 90 -13.42 22.26 -3.58
C THR A 90 -13.19 21.67 -2.19
N SER A 91 -11.95 21.30 -1.84
CA SER A 91 -11.60 20.87 -0.47
C SER A 91 -11.88 21.97 0.54
N ILE A 92 -11.64 23.23 0.14
CA ILE A 92 -11.90 24.39 0.98
C ILE A 92 -13.42 24.59 1.14
N GLU A 93 -14.26 24.22 0.19
CA GLU A 93 -15.73 24.29 0.40
C GLU A 93 -16.25 23.14 1.29
N ILE A 94 -15.62 21.96 1.22
CA ILE A 94 -16.01 20.78 2.02
C ILE A 94 -15.40 20.79 3.44
N VAL A 95 -14.24 21.42 3.64
CA VAL A 95 -13.40 21.36 4.86
C VAL A 95 -13.05 22.76 5.41
N GLY A 96 -13.77 23.80 4.95
CA GLY A 96 -13.33 25.20 4.88
C GLY A 96 -12.86 25.99 6.09
N SER A 97 -12.80 25.42 7.29
CA SER A 97 -12.35 26.13 8.48
C SER A 97 -11.03 25.66 9.08
N VAL A 98 -10.48 24.50 8.66
CA VAL A 98 -9.32 23.90 9.35
C VAL A 98 -7.99 24.12 8.61
N VAL A 99 -8.02 24.33 7.29
CA VAL A 99 -6.81 24.46 6.44
C VAL A 99 -6.07 25.77 6.68
N LEU A 100 -6.76 26.84 7.11
CA LEU A 100 -6.21 28.19 7.19
C LEU A 100 -5.30 28.45 8.41
N ASP A 101 -5.27 27.55 9.40
CA ASP A 101 -4.61 27.83 10.70
C ASP A 101 -3.36 26.98 10.97
N ARG A 102 -2.84 26.25 9.96
CA ARG A 102 -1.60 25.47 10.11
C ARG A 102 -0.40 26.22 9.51
N PRO A 103 0.63 26.55 10.32
CA PRO A 103 1.85 27.14 9.82
C PRO A 103 2.63 26.10 9.01
N TYR A 104 2.52 26.17 7.69
CA TYR A 104 3.30 25.38 6.74
C TYR A 104 4.71 26.00 6.66
N ARG A 105 5.70 25.37 7.31
CA ARG A 105 7.11 25.72 7.13
C ARG A 105 7.84 24.58 6.42
N ASP A 106 8.15 24.86 5.15
CA ASP A 106 9.34 24.40 4.42
C ASP A 106 9.62 22.90 4.33
N ALA A 107 8.94 22.20 3.40
CA ALA A 107 9.58 21.32 2.41
C ALA A 107 8.52 20.77 1.43
N PRO A 108 8.57 21.11 0.13
CA PRO A 108 7.70 20.48 -0.86
C PRO A 108 8.08 19.00 -0.99
N VAL A 109 7.14 18.10 -0.75
CA VAL A 109 7.38 16.68 -0.98
C VAL A 109 7.48 16.44 -2.48
N SER A 110 8.46 15.65 -2.91
CA SER A 110 8.67 15.40 -4.34
C SER A 110 7.45 14.66 -4.93
N PRO A 111 7.00 15.04 -6.14
CA PRO A 111 5.85 14.40 -6.77
C PRO A 111 6.20 12.96 -7.15
N LEU A 112 5.23 12.07 -6.94
CA LEU A 112 5.34 10.67 -7.34
C LEU A 112 4.32 10.38 -8.44
N TYR A 113 4.77 9.60 -9.40
CA TYR A 113 4.02 9.30 -10.61
C TYR A 113 3.60 7.84 -10.62
N TYR A 114 2.35 7.62 -10.96
CA TYR A 114 1.81 6.30 -11.23
C TYR A 114 1.28 6.26 -12.65
N GLU A 115 1.84 5.36 -13.47
CA GLU A 115 1.54 5.28 -14.91
C GLU A 115 1.58 6.65 -15.63
N GLY A 116 2.58 7.48 -15.28
CA GLY A 116 2.77 8.81 -15.84
C GLY A 116 1.85 9.90 -15.28
N LYS A 117 0.92 9.56 -14.38
CA LYS A 117 0.04 10.53 -13.70
C LYS A 117 0.63 10.93 -12.34
N LYS A 118 0.73 12.24 -12.10
CA LYS A 118 1.04 12.79 -10.78
C LYS A 118 -0.06 12.40 -9.76
N GLU A 119 0.30 12.30 -8.48
CA GLU A 119 -0.68 12.07 -7.40
C GLU A 119 -1.87 13.03 -7.48
N GLN A 120 -3.08 12.50 -7.30
CA GLN A 120 -4.33 13.24 -7.45
C GLN A 120 -4.92 13.67 -6.11
N LEU A 121 -4.59 12.95 -5.05
CA LEU A 121 -4.94 13.26 -3.67
C LEU A 121 -3.71 13.01 -2.79
N ALA A 122 -3.50 13.88 -1.81
CA ALA A 122 -2.47 13.71 -0.78
C ALA A 122 -2.99 14.21 0.56
N PHE A 123 -2.72 13.46 1.63
CA PHE A 123 -3.16 13.78 2.97
C PHE A 123 -2.06 13.53 4.00
N GLU A 124 -2.12 14.30 5.08
CA GLU A 124 -1.20 14.27 6.20
C GLU A 124 -1.94 14.18 7.53
N LYS A 125 -1.33 13.45 8.47
CA LYS A 125 -1.73 13.43 9.87
C LYS A 125 -0.50 13.73 10.74
N PRO A 126 -0.48 14.86 11.47
CA PRO A 126 0.65 15.20 12.34
C PRO A 126 0.84 14.17 13.44
N GLU A 127 2.09 13.85 13.77
CA GLU A 127 2.44 13.07 14.95
C GLU A 127 3.10 13.98 16.00
N GLY A 128 2.37 14.25 17.09
CA GLY A 128 2.84 15.13 18.16
C GLY A 128 2.77 16.62 17.78
N THR A 129 3.72 17.40 18.30
CA THR A 129 3.71 18.88 18.21
C THR A 129 4.63 19.45 17.13
N SER A 130 5.42 18.61 16.46
CA SER A 130 6.45 19.04 15.52
C SER A 130 6.07 18.67 14.08
N ALA A 131 6.41 19.53 13.12
CA ALA A 131 6.07 19.35 11.71
C ALA A 131 7.00 18.37 10.96
N ASP A 132 8.06 17.90 11.62
CA ASP A 132 9.04 16.95 11.07
C ASP A 132 8.59 15.49 11.14
N ARG A 133 7.50 15.21 11.88
CA ARG A 133 6.93 13.88 12.05
C ARG A 133 5.47 13.85 11.67
N ARG A 134 5.16 13.12 10.59
CA ARG A 134 3.80 13.05 10.05
C ARG A 134 3.57 11.74 9.31
N HIS A 135 2.36 11.25 9.41
CA HIS A 135 1.87 10.23 8.50
C HIS A 135 1.46 10.92 7.20
N HIS A 136 1.87 10.37 6.06
CA HIS A 136 1.63 10.94 4.75
C HIS A 136 1.09 9.87 3.81
N VAL A 137 0.03 10.19 3.07
CA VAL A 137 -0.53 9.28 2.06
C VAL A 137 -0.79 10.01 0.76
N ARG A 138 -0.49 9.34 -0.35
CA ARG A 138 -0.81 9.78 -1.72
C ARG A 138 -1.72 8.76 -2.39
N PHE A 139 -2.64 9.23 -3.23
CA PHE A 139 -3.52 8.36 -4.01
C PHE A 139 -3.58 8.73 -5.50
N TRP A 140 -3.72 7.68 -6.30
CA TRP A 140 -3.91 7.71 -7.75
C TRP A 140 -5.16 6.90 -8.09
N MET A 141 -6.02 7.46 -8.95
CA MET A 141 -7.16 6.73 -9.49
C MET A 141 -6.65 5.80 -10.58
N VAL A 142 -6.80 4.50 -10.34
CA VAL A 142 -6.27 3.46 -11.22
C VAL A 142 -7.35 2.84 -12.09
N LEU A 143 -8.61 2.82 -11.61
CA LEU A 143 -9.78 2.41 -12.39
C LEU A 143 -10.89 3.45 -12.19
N GLU A 144 -11.50 3.92 -13.28
CA GLU A 144 -12.68 4.79 -13.19
C GLU A 144 -13.90 4.02 -12.68
N LYS A 145 -13.95 2.72 -12.94
CA LYS A 145 -14.99 1.80 -12.49
C LYS A 145 -14.36 0.45 -12.14
N GLY A 146 -14.34 0.13 -10.86
CA GLY A 146 -14.04 -1.20 -10.35
C GLY A 146 -15.24 -2.14 -10.46
N ASN A 147 -15.15 -3.27 -9.77
CA ASN A 147 -16.18 -4.31 -9.81
C ASN A 147 -17.52 -3.85 -9.20
N ASP A 148 -17.48 -2.92 -8.23
CA ASP A 148 -18.68 -2.32 -7.64
C ASP A 148 -19.23 -1.12 -8.43
N GLY A 149 -18.65 -0.83 -9.59
CA GLY A 149 -19.02 0.28 -10.47
C GLY A 149 -18.51 1.66 -10.02
N ARG A 150 -17.78 1.74 -8.90
CA ARG A 150 -17.19 2.99 -8.38
C ARG A 150 -15.69 3.07 -8.68
N PRO A 151 -15.08 4.26 -8.62
CA PRO A 151 -13.65 4.40 -8.87
C PRO A 151 -12.80 3.65 -7.84
N VAL A 152 -11.70 3.07 -8.32
CA VAL A 152 -10.70 2.38 -7.49
C VAL A 152 -9.41 3.20 -7.49
N TRP A 153 -8.86 3.36 -6.31
CA TRP A 153 -7.66 4.13 -6.05
C TRP A 153 -6.62 3.26 -5.37
N LEU A 154 -5.36 3.43 -5.78
CA LEU A 154 -4.21 2.90 -5.07
C LEU A 154 -3.41 4.04 -4.46
N GLY A 155 -2.70 3.75 -3.38
CA GLY A 155 -1.92 4.73 -2.66
C GLY A 155 -0.69 4.14 -1.99
N SER A 156 0.19 5.07 -1.64
CA SER A 156 1.37 4.86 -0.81
C SER A 156 1.15 5.67 0.45
N VAL A 157 1.12 5.01 1.60
CA VAL A 157 1.18 5.64 2.93
C VAL A 157 2.53 5.33 3.57
N THR A 158 3.17 6.38 4.10
CA THR A 158 4.48 6.33 4.75
C THR A 158 4.50 7.24 5.96
N PHE A 159 5.41 6.97 6.89
CA PHE A 159 5.67 7.83 8.03
C PHE A 159 6.93 8.64 7.80
N ASP A 160 6.80 9.95 7.68
CA ASP A 160 7.94 10.85 7.67
C ASP A 160 8.47 10.97 9.11
N ARG A 161 9.69 10.48 9.37
CA ARG A 161 10.32 10.46 10.70
C ARG A 161 11.28 11.61 10.96
N GLY A 162 11.50 12.47 9.98
CA GLY A 162 12.37 13.64 10.09
C GLY A 162 12.86 14.16 8.74
N VAL A 163 13.56 15.30 8.78
CA VAL A 163 14.18 15.92 7.60
C VAL A 163 15.66 15.55 7.56
N GLY A 164 16.15 15.16 6.39
CA GLY A 164 17.55 14.87 6.13
C GLY A 164 17.93 15.16 4.68
N PHE A 165 18.94 14.47 4.16
CA PHE A 165 19.39 14.63 2.77
C PHE A 165 19.18 13.33 2.00
N SER A 166 18.64 13.42 0.78
CA SER A 166 18.49 12.29 -0.14
C SER A 166 19.86 11.68 -0.45
N HIS A 167 19.96 10.36 -0.37
CA HIS A 167 21.21 9.66 -0.65
C HIS A 167 21.62 9.73 -2.13
N ASP A 168 20.64 9.87 -3.02
CA ASP A 168 20.86 9.86 -4.47
C ASP A 168 21.04 11.26 -5.06
N THR A 169 20.34 12.26 -4.51
CA THR A 169 20.32 13.63 -5.08
C THR A 169 21.03 14.67 -4.22
N GLY A 170 21.29 14.37 -2.94
CA GLY A 170 21.83 15.33 -1.97
C GLY A 170 20.88 16.48 -1.61
N GLN A 171 19.62 16.44 -2.06
CA GLN A 171 18.61 17.43 -1.73
C GLN A 171 18.04 17.20 -0.33
N VAL A 172 17.57 18.26 0.33
CA VAL A 172 16.82 18.11 1.59
C VAL A 172 15.55 17.33 1.32
N THR A 173 15.40 16.17 1.95
CA THR A 173 14.23 15.29 1.81
C THR A 173 13.72 14.84 3.17
N HIS A 174 12.48 14.39 3.21
CA HIS A 174 11.96 13.70 4.38
C HIS A 174 12.40 12.25 4.33
N HIS A 175 12.85 11.73 5.48
CA HIS A 175 13.15 10.32 5.62
C HIS A 175 11.91 9.58 6.10
N ILE A 176 11.60 8.44 5.47
CA ILE A 176 10.51 7.58 5.93
C ILE A 176 10.98 6.59 7.00
N ALA A 177 10.07 6.14 7.85
CA ALA A 177 10.27 4.93 8.64
C ALA A 177 10.17 3.68 7.76
N PRO A 178 10.91 2.61 8.09
CA PRO A 178 10.99 1.43 7.23
C PRO A 178 9.76 0.53 7.28
N ASP A 179 8.95 0.59 8.34
CA ASP A 179 7.73 -0.21 8.46
C ASP A 179 6.56 0.50 7.76
N ILE A 180 6.33 0.18 6.49
CA ILE A 180 5.22 0.77 5.73
C ILE A 180 3.89 0.02 5.98
N ASP A 181 3.92 -1.15 6.61
CA ASP A 181 2.72 -1.91 6.95
C ASP A 181 2.05 -1.33 8.20
N ALA A 182 2.84 -0.86 9.18
CA ALA A 182 2.33 -0.13 10.33
C ALA A 182 1.51 1.11 9.91
N GLU A 183 1.96 1.81 8.87
CA GLU A 183 1.30 3.00 8.33
C GLU A 183 0.02 2.67 7.55
N ARG A 184 0.05 1.59 6.77
CA ARG A 184 -1.14 1.02 6.14
C ARG A 184 -2.19 0.69 7.19
N ASP A 185 -1.79 0.01 8.25
CA ASP A 185 -2.71 -0.48 9.28
C ASP A 185 -3.27 0.67 10.13
N LEU A 186 -2.45 1.69 10.41
CA LEU A 186 -2.91 2.92 11.07
C LEU A 186 -3.97 3.65 10.25
N LEU A 187 -3.75 3.83 8.94
CA LEU A 187 -4.72 4.46 8.05
C LEU A 187 -6.04 3.68 8.01
N MET A 188 -5.97 2.34 7.85
CA MET A 188 -7.16 1.48 7.82
C MET A 188 -7.94 1.54 9.14
N GLN A 189 -7.22 1.54 10.26
CA GLN A 189 -7.81 1.66 11.59
C GLN A 189 -8.49 3.02 11.79
N ASP A 190 -7.85 4.11 11.39
CA ASP A 190 -8.40 5.46 11.50
C ASP A 190 -9.70 5.61 10.71
N LEU A 191 -9.70 5.16 9.45
CA LEU A 191 -10.89 5.17 8.59
C LEU A 191 -12.02 4.30 9.16
N GLY A 192 -11.68 3.13 9.69
CA GLY A 192 -12.64 2.24 10.35
C GLY A 192 -13.25 2.85 11.61
N LYS A 193 -12.43 3.44 12.50
CA LYS A 193 -12.88 4.14 13.72
C LYS A 193 -13.75 5.35 13.40
N ALA A 194 -13.50 6.02 12.29
CA ALA A 194 -14.33 7.14 11.82
C ALA A 194 -15.72 6.70 11.29
N GLY A 195 -15.96 5.39 11.17
CA GLY A 195 -17.20 4.85 10.59
C GLY A 195 -17.29 5.04 9.09
N MET A 196 -16.16 5.25 8.41
CA MET A 196 -16.11 5.65 6.99
C MET A 196 -15.88 4.49 6.03
N VAL A 197 -15.80 3.25 6.54
CA VAL A 197 -15.50 2.05 5.77
C VAL A 197 -16.62 1.02 5.87
N ARG A 198 -17.06 0.52 4.72
CA ARG A 198 -18.04 -0.58 4.60
C ARG A 198 -17.38 -1.93 4.81
N ASN A 199 -16.30 -2.19 4.07
CA ASN A 199 -15.53 -3.41 4.21
C ASN A 199 -14.07 -3.14 3.84
N VAL A 200 -13.20 -4.03 4.30
CA VAL A 200 -11.78 -4.07 3.94
C VAL A 200 -11.50 -5.42 3.31
N PHE A 201 -10.72 -5.43 2.24
CA PHE A 201 -10.17 -6.63 1.63
C PHE A 201 -8.72 -6.36 1.23
N GLN A 202 -7.95 -7.42 1.01
CA GLN A 202 -6.57 -7.31 0.53
C GLN A 202 -6.47 -7.72 -0.94
N ILE A 203 -5.47 -7.18 -1.63
CA ILE A 203 -5.01 -7.61 -2.96
C ILE A 203 -3.48 -7.72 -2.96
N SER A 204 -2.92 -8.46 -3.91
CA SER A 204 -1.46 -8.54 -4.05
C SER A 204 -0.85 -7.18 -4.40
N GLY A 205 0.22 -6.80 -3.70
CA GLY A 205 1.03 -5.62 -3.95
C GLY A 205 2.38 -5.97 -4.56
N VAL A 206 3.45 -5.39 -4.00
CA VAL A 206 4.84 -5.63 -4.43
C VAL A 206 5.37 -7.02 -4.06
N GLY A 207 4.65 -7.75 -3.20
CA GLY A 207 5.10 -9.00 -2.61
C GLY A 207 6.07 -8.81 -1.43
N PRO A 208 6.27 -9.84 -0.59
CA PRO A 208 7.07 -9.73 0.62
C PRO A 208 8.46 -9.14 0.34
N THR A 209 8.78 -8.05 1.03
CA THR A 209 9.99 -7.25 0.80
C THR A 209 10.65 -6.95 2.13
N LEU A 210 11.91 -7.37 2.32
CA LEU A 210 12.67 -7.13 3.55
C LEU A 210 13.74 -6.03 3.42
N PHE A 211 14.15 -5.73 2.19
CA PHE A 211 15.25 -4.81 1.89
C PHE A 211 14.87 -3.88 0.73
N GLY A 212 13.65 -3.35 0.77
CA GLY A 212 13.14 -2.40 -0.21
C GLY A 212 13.81 -1.03 -0.08
N ARG A 213 13.82 -0.25 -1.16
CA ARG A 213 14.22 1.17 -1.14
C ARG A 213 13.25 2.00 -1.95
N ASN A 214 12.90 3.19 -1.44
CA ASN A 214 12.10 4.15 -2.17
C ASN A 214 12.96 5.04 -3.10
N GLY A 215 12.33 6.03 -3.73
CA GLY A 215 12.96 6.91 -4.73
C GLY A 215 14.02 7.85 -4.18
N GLU A 216 14.05 8.05 -2.86
CA GLU A 216 15.00 8.88 -2.13
C GLU A 216 16.16 8.06 -1.51
N GLY A 217 16.05 6.72 -1.58
CA GLY A 217 17.01 5.76 -1.07
C GLY A 217 16.70 5.22 0.33
N ASP A 218 15.56 5.55 0.93
CA ASP A 218 15.20 5.08 2.27
C ASP A 218 14.81 3.61 2.27
N PRO A 219 15.27 2.84 3.27
CA PRO A 219 14.91 1.43 3.39
C PRO A 219 13.45 1.27 3.81
N TYR A 220 12.77 0.26 3.28
CA TYR A 220 11.46 -0.20 3.77
C TYR A 220 11.33 -1.72 3.76
N TYR A 221 10.39 -2.22 4.55
CA TYR A 221 9.92 -3.60 4.52
C TYR A 221 8.39 -3.67 4.55
N THR A 222 7.83 -4.72 3.95
CA THR A 222 6.39 -4.98 3.87
C THR A 222 6.12 -6.46 3.64
N ASP A 223 4.97 -6.95 4.11
CA ASP A 223 4.37 -8.24 3.70
C ASP A 223 4.00 -8.27 2.21
N GLY A 224 3.96 -7.11 1.55
CA GLY A 224 3.74 -6.95 0.13
C GLY A 224 2.28 -6.98 -0.29
N GLU A 225 1.35 -6.87 0.65
CA GLU A 225 -0.08 -6.81 0.42
C GLU A 225 -0.58 -5.36 0.42
N ILE A 226 -1.66 -5.12 -0.35
CA ILE A 226 -2.37 -3.84 -0.35
C ILE A 226 -3.71 -4.04 0.34
N HIS A 227 -3.96 -3.27 1.39
CA HIS A 227 -5.27 -3.20 2.01
C HIS A 227 -6.16 -2.20 1.26
N ILE A 228 -7.35 -2.62 0.85
CA ILE A 228 -8.33 -1.81 0.14
C ILE A 228 -9.55 -1.59 1.02
N ALA A 229 -9.85 -0.32 1.30
CA ALA A 229 -11.04 0.10 2.03
C ALA A 229 -12.16 0.48 1.06
N THR A 230 -13.30 -0.18 1.17
CA THR A 230 -14.51 0.23 0.47
C THR A 230 -15.20 1.33 1.27
N LEU A 231 -15.15 2.57 0.78
CA LEU A 231 -15.68 3.73 1.52
C LEU A 231 -17.21 3.77 1.52
N VAL A 232 -17.78 4.37 2.56
CA VAL A 232 -19.20 4.75 2.60
C VAL A 232 -19.51 5.82 1.56
N ALA A 233 -20.71 5.80 0.99
CA ALA A 233 -21.15 6.84 0.07
C ALA A 233 -21.64 8.08 0.85
N ASP A 234 -21.37 9.27 0.30
CA ASP A 234 -21.93 10.54 0.74
C ASP A 234 -21.64 10.92 2.20
N GLY A 235 -20.61 10.33 2.80
CA GLY A 235 -20.24 10.61 4.19
C GLY A 235 -21.16 9.97 5.23
N VAL A 236 -22.04 9.06 4.83
CA VAL A 236 -22.99 8.39 5.75
C VAL A 236 -22.22 7.39 6.61
N ARG A 237 -21.87 7.84 7.83
CA ARG A 237 -21.09 7.05 8.78
C ARG A 237 -21.82 5.79 9.22
N ARG A 238 -21.06 4.71 9.39
CA ARG A 238 -21.51 3.46 9.99
C ARG A 238 -21.24 3.46 11.49
N THR A 239 -22.11 2.78 12.23
CA THR A 239 -21.95 2.49 13.67
C THR A 239 -21.32 1.12 13.91
N GLU A 240 -21.45 0.22 12.95
CA GLU A 240 -20.85 -1.10 12.97
C GLU A 240 -19.39 -1.06 12.51
N PRO A 241 -18.52 -1.92 13.05
CA PRO A 241 -17.17 -2.10 12.53
C PRO A 241 -17.17 -2.48 11.03
N PRO A 242 -16.13 -2.10 10.28
CA PRO A 242 -15.96 -2.57 8.91
C PRO A 242 -15.91 -4.10 8.86
N GLU A 243 -16.56 -4.68 7.85
CA GLU A 243 -16.44 -6.12 7.60
C GLU A 243 -15.07 -6.40 6.96
N THR A 244 -14.25 -7.25 7.58
CA THR A 244 -13.01 -7.73 6.97
C THR A 244 -13.31 -8.95 6.12
N ILE A 245 -13.17 -8.81 4.80
CA ILE A 245 -13.33 -9.92 3.86
C ILE A 245 -12.02 -10.72 3.88
N PRO A 246 -12.05 -12.00 4.27
CA PRO A 246 -10.85 -12.81 4.36
C PRO A 246 -10.24 -13.04 2.97
N ALA A 247 -8.92 -13.11 2.93
CA ALA A 247 -8.19 -13.51 1.74
C ALA A 247 -8.53 -14.96 1.33
N PRO A 248 -8.27 -15.35 0.07
CA PRO A 248 -8.38 -16.75 -0.33
C PRO A 248 -7.60 -17.67 0.62
N PRO A 249 -8.05 -18.91 0.89
CA PRO A 249 -7.45 -19.76 1.94
C PRO A 249 -5.94 -19.98 1.82
N LEU A 250 -5.42 -20.09 0.58
CA LEU A 250 -3.98 -20.24 0.33
C LEU A 250 -3.20 -18.97 0.71
N ILE A 251 -3.77 -17.79 0.47
CA ILE A 251 -3.18 -16.51 0.84
C ILE A 251 -3.21 -16.33 2.35
N ALA A 252 -4.35 -16.62 3.00
CA ALA A 252 -4.46 -16.56 4.45
C ALA A 252 -3.44 -17.49 5.16
N LEU A 253 -3.18 -18.67 4.60
CA LEU A 253 -2.14 -19.58 5.10
C LEU A 253 -0.73 -18.98 4.95
N LYS A 254 -0.44 -18.36 3.79
CA LYS A 254 0.83 -17.67 3.56
C LYS A 254 1.04 -16.54 4.57
N ASP A 255 0.02 -15.72 4.79
CA ASP A 255 0.10 -14.55 5.67
C ASP A 255 0.35 -15.00 7.12
N GLN A 256 -0.29 -16.08 7.58
CA GLN A 256 -0.03 -16.67 8.90
C GLN A 256 1.42 -17.15 9.06
N ILE A 257 2.00 -17.77 8.03
CA ILE A 257 3.41 -18.19 8.05
C ILE A 257 4.32 -16.96 8.13
N TRP A 258 4.03 -15.92 7.35
CA TRP A 258 4.83 -14.69 7.33
C TRP A 258 4.80 -13.97 8.67
N HIS A 259 3.62 -13.75 9.26
CA HIS A 259 3.49 -13.16 10.59
C HIS A 259 4.21 -13.98 11.66
N GLY A 260 4.10 -15.32 11.61
CA GLY A 260 4.82 -16.20 12.53
C GLY A 260 6.34 -16.11 12.42
N VAL A 261 6.88 -15.89 11.21
CA VAL A 261 8.31 -15.65 10.99
C VAL A 261 8.72 -14.25 11.46
N GLY A 262 7.92 -13.22 11.16
CA GLY A 262 8.15 -11.84 11.60
C GLY A 262 8.23 -11.72 13.12
N ASP A 263 7.26 -12.30 13.84
CA ASP A 263 7.21 -12.31 15.30
C ASP A 263 8.39 -13.05 15.95
N ALA A 264 8.98 -14.02 15.25
CA ALA A 264 10.15 -14.76 15.71
C ALA A 264 11.47 -14.01 15.47
N LEU A 265 11.53 -13.16 14.45
CA LEU A 265 12.68 -12.32 14.13
C LEU A 265 12.70 -11.00 14.93
N ALA A 266 11.53 -10.54 15.41
CA ALA A 266 11.39 -9.35 16.25
C ALA A 266 11.64 -9.60 17.76
N LYS A 267 11.88 -10.86 18.17
CA LYS A 267 12.27 -11.27 19.53
C LYS A 267 13.76 -11.52 19.64
#